data_AF-A0A2T9Z409-F1
#
_entry.id   AF-A0A2T9Z409-F1
#
_cell.length_a   1.000
_cell.length_b   1.000
_cell.length_c   1.000
_cell.angle_alpha   90.00
_cell.angle_beta   90.00
_cell.angle_gamma   90.00
#
_symmetry.space_group_name_H-M   'P 1'
#
loop_
_entity.id
_entity.type
_entity.pdbx_description
1 polymer ?
#
loop_
_entity_poly.entity_id
_entity_poly.type
_entity_poly.pdbx_seq_one_letter_code
_entity_poly.pdbx_strand_id
1 'polypeptide(L)'
;MNKTILFLAIQLLLLLSLVFGQNSSSKSPKKPSPTKGATKPSNTFTANVIGKKCKGREYFCSPKNERAYYRCYRGKYISGVCQKGRYCSISSKGGLSCKKRL
;
A
#
# COMPACT_ATOMS: atom_id res chain seq x y z
N MET A 1 -29.07 -28.11 13.21
CA MET A 1 -28.18 -27.81 12.07
C MET A 1 -27.20 -28.95 11.90
N ASN A 2 -27.28 -29.70 10.79
CA ASN A 2 -26.49 -30.92 10.58
C ASN A 2 -25.01 -30.58 10.34
N LYS A 3 -24.15 -31.08 11.22
CA LYS A 3 -22.69 -30.88 11.19
C LYS A 3 -22.06 -31.29 9.85
N THR A 4 -22.69 -32.20 9.12
CA THR A 4 -22.30 -32.66 7.77
C THR A 4 -22.42 -31.58 6.71
N ILE A 5 -23.44 -30.73 6.79
CA ILE A 5 -23.65 -29.63 5.82
C ILE A 5 -22.58 -28.55 5.99
N LEU A 6 -22.20 -28.29 7.25
CA LEU A 6 -21.15 -27.31 7.57
C LEU A 6 -19.79 -27.77 7.03
N PHE A 7 -19.49 -29.07 7.11
CA PHE A 7 -18.22 -29.62 6.62
C PHE A 7 -18.10 -29.57 5.09
N LEU A 8 -19.20 -29.85 4.38
CA LEU A 8 -19.25 -29.77 2.91
C LEU A 8 -19.08 -28.31 2.41
N ALA A 9 -19.67 -27.35 3.10
CA ALA A 9 -19.54 -25.93 2.74
C ALA A 9 -18.10 -25.41 2.87
N ILE A 10 -17.37 -25.85 3.90
CA ILE A 10 -15.97 -25.45 4.12
C ILE A 10 -15.05 -26.02 3.02
N GLN A 11 -15.24 -27.30 2.66
CA GLN A 11 -14.46 -27.94 1.59
C GLN A 11 -14.67 -27.25 0.23
N LEU A 12 -15.91 -26.86 -0.09
CA LEU A 12 -16.22 -26.16 -1.33
C LEU A 12 -15.54 -24.79 -1.42
N LEU A 13 -15.50 -24.05 -0.30
CA LEU A 13 -14.88 -22.71 -0.23
C LEU A 13 -13.36 -22.76 -0.45
N LEU A 14 -12.69 -23.81 0.04
CA LEU A 14 -11.26 -24.04 -0.15
C LEU A 14 -10.91 -24.34 -1.62
N LEU A 15 -11.75 -25.13 -2.31
CA LEU A 15 -11.56 -25.48 -3.73
C LEU A 15 -11.69 -24.26 -4.66
N LEU A 16 -12.63 -23.34 -4.37
CA LEU A 16 -12.81 -22.10 -5.14
C LEU A 16 -11.59 -21.15 -5.06
N SER A 17 -10.78 -21.26 -4.00
CA SER A 17 -9.62 -20.38 -3.79
C SER A 17 -8.42 -20.74 -4.68
N LEU A 18 -8.34 -22.00 -5.15
CA LEU A 18 -7.25 -22.44 -6.05
C LEU A 18 -7.48 -22.03 -7.51
N VAL A 19 -8.73 -21.77 -7.92
CA VAL A 19 -9.07 -21.49 -9.34
C VAL A 19 -8.74 -20.05 -9.77
N PHE A 20 -8.67 -19.08 -8.84
CA PHE A 20 -8.52 -17.66 -9.18
C PHE A 20 -7.09 -17.08 -9.09
N GLY A 21 -6.06 -17.89 -8.82
CA GLY A 21 -4.72 -17.39 -8.51
C GLY A 21 -3.68 -17.42 -9.63
N GLN A 22 -3.98 -18.00 -10.80
CA GLN A 22 -2.98 -18.26 -11.85
C GLN A 22 -3.40 -17.65 -13.20
N ASN A 23 -2.93 -16.43 -13.50
CA ASN A 23 -2.68 -15.90 -14.85
C ASN A 23 -2.31 -14.40 -14.76
N SER A 24 -1.32 -13.82 -15.46
CA SER A 24 -0.35 -14.30 -16.44
C SER A 24 0.84 -13.33 -16.45
N SER A 25 2.02 -13.86 -16.79
CA SER A 25 3.21 -13.12 -17.20
C SER A 25 3.06 -12.58 -18.62
N SER A 26 3.53 -11.34 -18.91
CA SER A 26 4.15 -10.99 -20.21
C SER A 26 4.76 -9.57 -20.26
N LYS A 27 6.09 -9.56 -20.44
CA LYS A 27 6.97 -8.66 -21.24
C LYS A 27 7.04 -7.13 -21.02
N SER A 28 8.28 -6.70 -20.70
CA SER A 28 8.97 -5.40 -20.87
C SER A 28 8.89 -4.80 -22.30
N PRO A 29 9.39 -3.58 -22.66
CA PRO A 29 10.35 -2.69 -21.96
C PRO A 29 10.10 -1.15 -22.04
N LYS A 30 10.65 -0.35 -21.11
CA LYS A 30 11.30 0.94 -21.44
C LYS A 30 12.12 1.51 -20.29
N LYS A 31 13.42 1.66 -20.54
CA LYS A 31 14.38 2.45 -19.76
C LYS A 31 14.13 3.94 -20.02
N PRO A 32 14.16 4.80 -18.99
CA PRO A 32 14.84 6.09 -19.14
C PRO A 32 15.99 6.24 -18.13
N SER A 33 17.01 6.97 -18.57
CA SER A 33 18.28 7.26 -17.91
C SER A 33 18.18 7.87 -16.50
N PRO A 34 19.21 7.69 -15.65
CA PRO A 34 19.25 8.25 -14.31
C PRO A 34 19.56 9.75 -14.37
N THR A 35 18.55 10.60 -14.27
CA THR A 35 18.78 12.02 -14.00
C THR A 35 18.84 12.21 -12.49
N LYS A 36 20.05 12.47 -12.00
CA LYS A 36 20.31 12.99 -10.66
C LYS A 36 19.53 14.30 -10.50
N GLY A 37 18.63 14.39 -9.52
CA GLY A 37 17.97 15.66 -9.18
C GLY A 37 16.61 15.44 -8.56
N ALA A 38 16.52 15.70 -7.25
CA ALA A 38 15.29 15.79 -6.46
C ALA A 38 14.35 14.57 -6.53
N THR A 39 14.46 13.69 -5.54
CA THR A 39 13.47 12.64 -5.24
C THR A 39 12.13 13.26 -4.86
N LYS A 40 11.39 13.74 -5.85
CA LYS A 40 9.94 13.86 -5.78
C LYS A 40 9.43 12.41 -5.80
N PRO A 41 8.71 11.92 -4.78
CA PRO A 41 8.23 10.55 -4.80
C PRO A 41 7.36 10.38 -6.04
N SER A 42 7.80 9.51 -6.96
CA SER A 42 7.09 9.17 -8.17
C SER A 42 5.71 8.63 -7.77
N ASN A 43 4.65 9.32 -8.21
CA ASN A 43 3.24 8.97 -8.00
C ASN A 43 2.83 7.72 -8.80
N THR A 44 3.66 6.67 -8.82
CA THR A 44 3.27 5.35 -9.35
C THR A 44 2.64 4.56 -8.20
N PHE A 45 1.47 5.02 -7.76
CA PHE A 45 0.75 4.52 -6.60
C PHE A 45 0.05 3.20 -6.92
N THR A 46 0.75 2.07 -6.76
CA THR A 46 0.08 0.76 -6.73
C THR A 46 -0.48 0.55 -5.33
N ALA A 47 -1.77 0.29 -5.22
CA ALA A 47 -2.57 0.21 -3.99
C ALA A 47 -2.15 -0.89 -2.97
N ASN A 48 -0.95 -1.47 -3.10
CA ASN A 48 -0.45 -2.54 -2.24
C ASN A 48 1.03 -2.30 -1.88
N VAL A 49 1.27 -1.27 -1.06
CA VAL A 49 2.61 -0.90 -0.57
C VAL A 49 2.90 -1.42 0.83
N ILE A 50 1.87 -1.75 1.62
CA ILE A 50 2.07 -2.32 2.96
C ILE A 50 2.88 -3.62 2.84
N GLY A 51 3.91 -3.76 3.67
CA GLY A 51 4.78 -4.92 3.68
C GLY A 51 5.83 -4.97 2.57
N LYS A 52 5.77 -4.06 1.58
CA LYS A 52 6.88 -3.91 0.61
C LYS A 52 8.12 -3.36 1.32
N LYS A 53 9.28 -3.76 0.79
CA LYS A 53 10.57 -3.25 1.26
C LYS A 53 10.71 -1.77 0.92
N CYS A 54 11.25 -1.02 1.87
CA CYS A 54 11.54 0.40 1.73
C CYS A 54 12.94 0.70 2.27
N LYS A 55 13.56 1.79 1.82
CA LYS A 55 14.92 2.16 2.23
C LYS A 55 14.94 3.60 2.75
N GLY A 56 15.44 3.79 3.97
CA GLY A 56 15.54 5.10 4.58
C GLY A 56 14.22 5.60 5.19
N ARG A 57 14.05 6.91 5.26
CA ARG A 57 12.88 7.58 5.85
C ARG A 57 11.93 8.04 4.76
N GLU A 58 11.24 7.08 4.15
CA GLU A 58 10.21 7.34 3.14
C GLU A 58 8.83 7.49 3.82
N TYR A 59 8.09 8.52 3.42
CA TYR A 59 6.73 8.81 3.90
C TYR A 59 5.84 9.23 2.75
N PHE A 60 4.56 8.87 2.80
CA PHE A 60 3.56 9.33 1.83
C PHE A 60 2.15 9.30 2.40
N CYS A 61 1.30 10.16 1.86
CA CYS A 61 -0.12 10.21 2.20
C CYS A 61 -0.92 9.24 1.32
N SER A 62 -2.00 8.69 1.86
CA SER A 62 -2.90 7.86 1.08
C SER A 62 -3.79 8.72 0.17
N PRO A 63 -3.88 8.43 -1.14
CA PRO A 63 -4.80 9.12 -2.05
C PRO A 63 -6.26 8.70 -1.82
N LYS A 64 -6.50 7.56 -1.16
CA LYS A 64 -7.85 7.05 -0.87
C LYS A 64 -8.42 7.56 0.44
N ASN A 65 -7.57 7.98 1.37
CA ASN A 65 -7.97 8.45 2.68
C ASN A 65 -7.02 9.57 3.11
N GLU A 66 -7.52 10.80 3.10
CA GLU A 66 -6.74 12.00 3.44
C GLU A 66 -6.13 11.96 4.84
N ARG A 67 -6.63 11.11 5.75
CA ARG A 67 -6.09 10.94 7.10
C ARG A 67 -5.03 9.85 7.17
N ALA A 68 -5.02 8.91 6.23
CA ALA A 68 -4.12 7.78 6.25
C ALA A 68 -2.77 8.15 5.62
N TYR A 69 -1.72 7.56 6.17
CA TYR A 69 -0.37 7.72 5.69
C TYR A 69 0.39 6.40 5.78
N TYR A 70 1.53 6.37 5.13
CA TYR A 70 2.45 5.25 5.17
C TYR A 70 3.85 5.76 5.50
N ARG A 71 4.59 4.97 6.26
CA ARG A 71 5.98 5.26 6.61
C ARG A 71 6.83 4.02 6.49
N CYS A 72 8.09 4.22 6.11
CA CYS A 72 9.08 3.17 6.21
C CYS A 72 9.48 2.96 7.68
N TYR A 73 9.31 1.75 8.18
CA TYR A 73 9.75 1.36 9.51
C TYR A 73 10.41 -0.02 9.44
N ARG A 74 11.67 -0.12 9.91
CA ARG A 74 12.48 -1.35 9.85
C ARG A 74 12.49 -2.00 8.47
N GLY A 75 12.63 -1.17 7.43
CA GLY A 75 12.71 -1.62 6.04
C GLY A 75 11.38 -2.13 5.45
N LYS A 76 10.25 -1.92 6.12
CA LYS A 76 8.91 -2.23 5.60
C LYS A 76 7.98 -1.03 5.68
N TYR A 77 7.10 -0.90 4.70
CA TYR A 77 6.02 0.07 4.80
C TYR A 77 4.95 -0.38 5.78
N ILE A 78 4.63 0.52 6.70
CA ILE A 78 3.52 0.40 7.64
C ILE A 78 2.53 1.54 7.43
N SER A 79 1.25 1.29 7.68
CA SER A 79 0.21 2.32 7.65
C SER A 79 0.05 2.99 9.01
N GLY A 80 -0.42 4.23 8.99
CA GLY A 80 -0.87 4.99 10.16
C GLY A 80 -1.99 5.94 9.78
N VAL A 81 -2.66 6.50 10.78
CA VAL A 81 -3.81 7.39 10.57
C VAL A 81 -3.69 8.60 11.47
N CYS A 82 -3.88 9.79 10.89
CA CYS A 82 -3.96 11.05 11.63
C CYS A 82 -5.19 11.08 12.55
N GLN A 83 -5.09 11.83 13.65
CA GLN A 83 -6.22 12.10 14.55
C GLN A 83 -7.44 12.65 13.78
N LYS A 84 -8.63 12.48 14.35
CA LYS A 84 -9.87 12.99 13.74
C LYS A 84 -9.77 14.50 13.53
N GLY A 85 -10.24 14.99 12.38
CA GLY A 85 -10.12 16.40 11.98
C GLY A 85 -8.74 16.83 11.49
N ARG A 86 -7.79 15.89 11.37
CA ARG A 86 -6.46 16.14 10.78
C ARG A 86 -6.22 15.27 9.56
N TYR A 87 -5.53 15.84 8.57
CA TYR A 87 -5.16 15.19 7.32
C TYR A 87 -3.65 15.06 7.19
N CYS A 88 -3.20 14.07 6.44
CA CYS A 88 -1.80 13.83 6.13
C CYS A 88 -1.27 14.92 5.18
N SER A 89 -0.11 15.47 5.51
CA SER A 89 0.62 16.42 4.68
C SER A 89 2.11 16.08 4.71
N ILE A 90 2.76 16.08 3.54
CA ILE A 90 4.21 15.96 3.42
C ILE A 90 4.80 17.37 3.32
N SER A 91 5.79 17.68 4.16
CA SER A 91 6.52 18.94 4.10
C SER A 91 7.49 18.95 2.92
N SER A 92 7.89 20.15 2.47
CA SER A 92 8.93 20.32 1.44
C SER A 92 10.28 19.69 1.83
N LYS A 93 10.52 19.48 3.13
CA LYS A 93 11.69 18.78 3.67
C LYS A 93 11.52 17.24 3.72
N GLY A 94 10.42 16.70 3.18
CA GLY A 94 10.13 15.27 3.16
C GLY A 94 9.60 14.69 4.47
N GLY A 95 9.19 15.54 5.43
CA GLY A 95 8.64 15.10 6.71
C GLY A 95 7.13 14.88 6.65
N LEU A 96 6.65 13.79 7.25
CA LEU A 96 5.23 13.54 7.47
C LEU A 96 4.68 14.42 8.61
N SER A 97 3.53 15.06 8.38
CA SER A 97 2.80 15.79 9.42
C SER A 97 1.28 15.62 9.29
N CYS A 98 0.55 15.76 10.40
CA CYS A 98 -0.91 15.75 10.43
C CYS A 98 -1.43 17.18 10.66
N LYS A 99 -2.02 17.80 9.64
CA LYS A 99 -2.49 19.20 9.65
C LYS A 99 -4.00 19.28 9.85
N LYS A 100 -4.50 20.37 10.44
CA LYS A 100 -5.94 20.67 10.51
C LYS A 100 -6.40 21.26 9.18
N ARG A 101 -7.60 20.92 8.70
CA ARG A 101 -8.28 21.70 7.65
C ARG A 101 -8.62 23.06 8.27
N LEU A 102 -8.16 24.13 7.63
CA LEU A 102 -8.59 25.49 7.92
C LEU A 102 -9.95 25.73 7.27
#